data_AF-A0A9C9W3F4-F1
#
_entry.id   AF-A0A9C9W3F4-F1
#
_cell.length_a   1.000
_cell.length_b   1.000
_cell.length_c   1.000
_cell.angle_alpha   90.00
_cell.angle_beta   90.00
_cell.angle_gamma   90.00
#
_symmetry.space_group_name_H-M   'P 1'
#
loop_
_entity.id
_entity.type
_entity.pdbx_description
1 polymer ?
#
loop_
_entity_poly.entity_id
_entity_poly.type
_entity_poly.pdbx_seq_one_letter_code
_entity_poly.pdbx_strand_id
1 'polypeptide(L)'
;MPAQGASQPMESLLKQEVACSEQLLECLQRERGALAQHDLDALEQITRTKLEHSEQLERLEQERRHQLAMLGFDQDGEGLRQYCKTLPNYTQLFQLWQQVISNIEACQADNLTNGGIL
;
A
#
# COMPACT_ATOMS: atom_id res chain seq x y z
N MET A 1 4.50 2.36 32.54
CA MET A 1 4.84 2.08 31.13
C MET A 1 3.58 1.63 30.39
N PRO A 2 2.83 2.51 29.69
CA PRO A 2 1.67 2.07 28.90
C PRO A 2 1.60 2.63 27.46
N ALA A 3 2.73 2.96 26.81
CA ALA A 3 2.70 3.51 25.44
C ALA A 3 2.87 2.47 24.31
N GLN A 4 3.22 1.22 24.63
CA GLN A 4 3.58 0.21 23.62
C GLN A 4 2.36 -0.47 22.95
N GLY A 5 1.18 -0.45 23.56
CA GLY A 5 -0.01 -1.10 23.01
C GLY A 5 -0.77 -0.26 21.98
N ALA A 6 -0.65 1.07 22.05
CA ALA A 6 -1.42 1.98 21.18
C ALA A 6 -0.90 2.01 19.73
N SER A 7 0.39 1.76 19.51
CA SER A 7 1.01 1.79 18.18
C SER A 7 0.89 0.48 17.39
N GLN A 8 0.63 -0.65 18.05
CA GLN A 8 0.62 -1.96 17.40
C GLN A 8 -0.43 -2.11 16.28
N PRO A 9 -1.67 -1.61 16.44
CA PRO A 9 -2.67 -1.69 15.38
C PRO A 9 -2.25 -0.94 14.12
N MET A 10 -1.75 0.29 14.27
CA MET A 10 -1.29 1.10 13.14
C MET A 10 -0.04 0.50 12.49
N GLU A 11 0.91 0.00 13.28
CA GLU A 11 2.11 -0.65 12.75
C GLU A 11 1.76 -1.89 11.92
N SER A 12 0.84 -2.72 12.42
CA SER A 12 0.38 -3.91 11.72
C SER A 12 -0.32 -3.54 10.41
N LEU A 13 -1.14 -2.49 10.43
CA LEU A 13 -1.83 -2.01 9.25
C LEU A 13 -0.85 -1.49 8.19
N LEU A 14 0.10 -0.63 8.57
CA LEU A 14 1.10 -0.11 7.64
C LEU A 14 1.97 -1.24 7.06
N LYS A 15 2.32 -2.27 7.85
CA LYS A 15 3.05 -3.45 7.33
C LYS A 15 2.23 -4.22 6.30
N GLN A 16 0.92 -4.34 6.50
CA GLN A 16 0.03 -4.97 5.52
C GLN A 16 -0.10 -4.13 4.25
N GLU A 17 -0.18 -2.80 4.36
CA GLU A 17 -0.17 -1.89 3.19
C GLU A 17 1.15 -2.02 2.40
N VAL A 18 2.30 -2.11 3.08
CA VAL A 18 3.60 -2.34 2.43
C VAL A 18 3.58 -3.67 1.67
N ALA A 19 3.24 -4.78 2.33
CA ALA A 19 3.23 -6.09 1.69
C ALA A 19 2.27 -6.14 0.49
N CYS A 20 1.08 -5.56 0.62
CA CYS A 20 0.08 -5.56 -0.45
C CYS A 20 0.51 -4.69 -1.63
N SER A 21 1.12 -3.53 -1.37
CA SER A 21 1.62 -2.65 -2.44
C SER A 21 2.85 -3.23 -3.14
N GLU A 22 3.72 -3.97 -2.45
CA GLU A 22 4.84 -4.72 -3.06
C GLU A 22 4.32 -5.84 -3.98
N GLN A 23 3.32 -6.60 -3.54
CA GLN A 23 2.68 -7.65 -4.34
C GLN A 23 2.01 -7.07 -5.60
N LEU A 24 1.36 -5.92 -5.48
CA LEU A 24 0.76 -5.22 -6.61
C LEU A 24 1.82 -4.77 -7.62
N LEU A 25 2.96 -4.24 -7.14
CA LEU A 25 4.08 -3.85 -7.97
C LEU A 25 4.68 -5.05 -8.72
N GLU A 26 4.88 -6.17 -8.03
CA GLU A 26 5.35 -7.41 -8.66
C GLU A 26 4.38 -7.89 -9.76
N CYS A 27 3.07 -7.80 -9.52
CA CYS A 27 2.07 -8.14 -10.53
C CYS A 27 2.20 -7.27 -11.78
N LEU A 28 2.37 -5.96 -11.63
CA LEU A 28 2.55 -5.04 -12.76
C LEU A 28 3.85 -5.31 -13.53
N GLN A 29 4.93 -5.67 -12.84
CA GLN A 29 6.19 -6.05 -13.49
C GLN A 29 6.07 -7.35 -14.28
N ARG A 30 5.31 -8.32 -13.76
CA ARG A 30 5.00 -9.58 -14.46
C ARG A 30 4.07 -9.34 -15.65
N GLU A 31 3.09 -8.45 -15.52
CA GLU A 31 2.18 -8.06 -16.60
C GLU A 31 2.97 -7.55 -17.81
N ARG A 32 3.98 -6.70 -17.58
CA ARG A 32 4.87 -6.21 -18.64
C ARG A 32 5.55 -7.34 -19.41
N GLY A 33 6.03 -8.36 -18.70
CA GLY A 33 6.65 -9.53 -19.32
C GLY A 33 5.68 -10.36 -20.14
N ALA A 34 4.46 -10.58 -19.63
CA ALA A 34 3.40 -11.31 -20.31
C ALA A 34 2.90 -10.56 -21.56
N LEU A 35 2.77 -9.22 -21.50
CA LEU A 35 2.45 -8.38 -22.65
C LEU A 35 3.50 -8.51 -23.76
N ALA A 36 4.79 -8.45 -23.39
CA ALA A 36 5.89 -8.58 -24.35
C ALA A 36 5.96 -9.96 -25.03
N GLN A 37 5.43 -11.00 -24.37
CA GLN A 37 5.43 -12.39 -24.86
C GLN A 37 4.09 -12.80 -25.49
N HIS A 38 3.09 -11.91 -25.49
CA HIS A 38 1.70 -12.22 -25.87
C HIS A 38 1.10 -13.42 -25.12
N ASP A 39 1.49 -13.61 -23.85
CA ASP A 39 0.99 -14.70 -23.01
C ASP A 39 -0.35 -14.31 -22.38
N LEU A 40 -1.43 -14.62 -23.10
CA LEU A 40 -2.80 -14.26 -22.71
C LEU A 40 -3.26 -14.96 -21.42
N ASP A 41 -2.83 -16.20 -21.20
CA ASP A 41 -3.19 -16.96 -20.00
C ASP A 41 -2.52 -16.35 -18.75
N ALA A 42 -1.25 -15.94 -18.88
CA ALA A 42 -0.56 -15.22 -17.82
C ALA A 42 -1.20 -13.85 -17.55
N LEU A 43 -1.62 -13.12 -18.59
CA LEU A 43 -2.28 -11.81 -18.45
C LEU A 43 -3.61 -11.91 -17.71
N GLU A 44 -4.42 -12.93 -17.98
CA GLU A 44 -5.69 -13.14 -17.26
C GLU A 44 -5.45 -13.38 -15.77
N GLN A 45 -4.50 -14.26 -15.44
CA GLN A 45 -4.14 -14.54 -14.05
C GLN A 45 -3.60 -13.29 -13.33
N ILE A 46 -2.69 -12.56 -13.98
CA ILE A 46 -2.09 -11.35 -13.42
C ILE A 46 -3.16 -10.27 -13.21
N THR A 47 -4.09 -10.11 -14.14
CA THR A 47 -5.19 -9.14 -14.03
C THR A 47 -6.07 -9.43 -12.81
N ARG A 48 -6.40 -10.70 -12.59
CA ARG A 48 -7.18 -11.11 -11.42
C ARG A 48 -6.44 -10.82 -10.12
N THR A 49 -5.18 -11.23 -10.02
CA THR A 49 -4.36 -10.99 -8.82
C THR A 49 -4.15 -9.49 -8.56
N LYS A 50 -3.98 -8.69 -9.62
CA LYS A 50 -3.90 -7.22 -9.54
C LYS A 50 -5.18 -6.61 -8.95
N LEU A 51 -6.35 -7.09 -9.35
CA LEU A 51 -7.63 -6.64 -8.81
C LEU A 51 -7.76 -7.00 -7.33
N GLU A 52 -7.45 -8.25 -6.95
CA GLU A 52 -7.51 -8.73 -5.56
C GLU A 52 -6.61 -7.88 -4.63
N HIS A 53 -5.38 -7.57 -5.06
CA HIS A 53 -4.47 -6.70 -4.29
C HIS A 53 -4.93 -5.24 -4.26
N SER A 54 -5.50 -4.72 -5.34
CA SER A 54 -6.01 -3.34 -5.37
C SER A 54 -7.17 -3.15 -4.38
N GLU A 55 -8.12 -4.09 -4.35
CA GLU A 55 -9.22 -4.08 -3.38
C GLU A 55 -8.73 -4.24 -1.95
N GLN A 56 -7.70 -5.07 -1.72
CA GLN A 56 -7.11 -5.23 -0.41
C GLN A 56 -6.44 -3.93 0.08
N LEU A 57 -5.69 -3.25 -0.81
CA LEU A 57 -5.04 -1.99 -0.48
C LEU A 57 -6.07 -0.89 -0.15
N GLU A 58 -7.18 -0.83 -0.90
CA GLU A 58 -8.27 0.09 -0.61
C GLU A 58 -8.90 -0.17 0.77
N ARG A 59 -9.14 -1.44 1.12
CA ARG A 59 -9.67 -1.80 2.46
C ARG A 59 -8.72 -1.38 3.58
N LEU A 60 -7.42 -1.63 3.41
CA LEU A 60 -6.40 -1.25 4.39
C LEU A 60 -6.34 0.27 4.56
N GLU A 61 -6.42 1.02 3.46
CA GLU A 61 -6.45 2.47 3.49
C GLU A 61 -7.67 2.99 4.25
N GLN A 62 -8.85 2.43 3.97
CA GLN A 62 -10.09 2.80 4.68
C GLN A 62 -9.99 2.51 6.18
N GLU A 63 -9.41 1.37 6.57
CA GLU A 63 -9.19 1.02 7.96
C GLU A 63 -8.21 2.00 8.64
N ARG A 64 -7.14 2.41 7.95
CA ARG A 64 -6.19 3.43 8.43
C ARG A 64 -6.89 4.76 8.69
N ARG A 65 -7.69 5.22 7.72
CA ARG A 65 -8.46 6.47 7.82
C ARG A 65 -9.45 6.41 8.98
N HIS A 66 -10.13 5.28 9.15
CA HIS A 66 -11.04 5.07 10.28
C HIS A 66 -10.31 5.14 11.62
N GLN A 67 -9.14 4.50 11.76
CA GLN A 67 -8.33 4.57 12.97
C GLN A 67 -7.90 6.01 13.29
N LEU A 68 -7.43 6.78 12.29
CA LEU A 68 -7.05 8.18 12.48
C LEU A 68 -8.24 9.03 12.94
N ALA A 69 -9.41 8.86 12.32
CA ALA A 69 -10.63 9.56 12.71
C ALA A 69 -11.05 9.26 14.16
N MET A 70 -10.99 7.98 14.57
CA MET A 70 -11.30 7.56 15.95
C MET A 70 -10.33 8.16 16.98
N LEU A 71 -9.10 8.44 16.57
CA LEU A 71 -8.07 9.07 17.40
C LEU A 71 -8.12 10.61 17.34
N GLY A 72 -9.02 11.20 16.55
CA GLY A 72 -9.18 12.64 16.41
C GLY A 72 -8.17 13.32 15.48
N PHE A 73 -7.49 12.56 14.62
CA PHE A 73 -6.58 13.07 13.60
C PHE A 73 -7.27 13.16 12.23
N ASP A 74 -6.69 13.96 11.34
CA ASP A 74 -7.10 14.01 9.95
C ASP A 74 -6.87 12.67 9.24
N GLN A 75 -7.72 12.35 8.26
CA GLN A 75 -7.71 11.06 7.55
C GLN A 75 -6.73 11.03 6.37
N ASP A 76 -5.75 11.93 6.36
CA ASP A 76 -4.79 12.08 5.29
C ASP A 76 -3.36 11.75 5.76
N GLY A 77 -2.38 11.98 4.87
CA GLY A 77 -0.98 11.74 5.19
C GLY A 77 -0.43 12.68 6.28
N GLU A 78 -1.01 13.87 6.46
CA GLU A 78 -0.58 14.80 7.52
C GLU A 78 -1.13 14.37 8.88
N GLY A 79 -2.40 13.94 8.95
CA GLY A 79 -2.97 13.36 10.16
C GLY A 79 -2.23 12.10 10.61
N LEU A 80 -1.82 11.22 9.68
CA LEU A 80 -0.96 10.09 9.98
C LEU A 80 0.41 10.55 10.55
N ARG A 81 1.04 11.54 9.91
CA ARG A 81 2.31 12.11 10.38
C ARG A 81 2.18 12.66 11.80
N GLN A 82 1.12 13.40 12.09
CA GLN A 82 0.84 13.95 13.41
C GLN A 82 0.62 12.86 14.44
N TYR A 83 -0.18 11.84 14.12
CA TYR A 83 -0.40 10.68 14.98
C TYR A 83 0.92 9.97 15.29
N CYS A 84 1.72 9.62 14.28
CA CYS A 84 2.97 8.91 14.49
C CYS A 84 3.93 9.72 15.40
N LYS A 85 3.95 11.06 15.32
CA LYS A 85 4.80 11.91 16.18
C LYS A 85 4.45 11.80 17.67
N THR A 86 3.23 11.38 18.01
CA THR A 86 2.83 11.13 19.40
C THR A 86 3.35 9.79 19.96
N LEU A 87 3.91 8.94 19.09
CA LEU A 87 4.34 7.60 19.43
C LEU A 87 5.86 7.49 19.52
N PRO A 88 6.39 6.64 20.41
CA PRO A 88 7.84 6.44 20.57
C PRO A 88 8.49 5.74 19.36
N ASN A 89 7.72 5.00 18.55
CA ASN A 89 8.19 4.33 17.33
C ASN A 89 7.91 5.14 16.05
N TYR A 90 7.76 6.47 16.16
CA TYR A 90 7.52 7.40 15.04
C TYR A 90 8.34 7.08 13.79
N THR A 91 9.67 6.96 13.95
CA THR A 91 10.59 6.76 12.82
C THR A 91 10.25 5.51 12.01
N GLN A 92 9.96 4.41 12.69
CA GLN A 92 9.63 3.14 12.04
C GLN A 92 8.27 3.21 11.33
N LEU A 93 7.25 3.78 11.98
CA LEU A 93 5.92 3.97 11.38
C LEU A 93 6.00 4.89 10.15
N PHE A 94 6.76 5.97 10.25
CA PHE A 94 6.95 6.89 9.16
C PHE A 94 7.71 6.26 7.98
N GLN A 95 8.71 5.41 8.25
CA GLN A 95 9.39 4.63 7.22
C GLN A 95 8.45 3.67 6.49
N LEU A 96 7.60 2.94 7.22
CA LEU A 96 6.60 2.06 6.62
C LEU A 96 5.64 2.87 5.73
N TRP A 97 5.16 4.01 6.21
CA TRP A 97 4.30 4.89 5.44
C TRP A 97 4.98 5.42 4.16
N GLN A 98 6.23 5.86 4.26
CA GLN A 98 7.00 6.28 3.07
C GLN A 98 7.17 5.15 2.08
N GLN A 99 7.36 3.91 2.54
CA GLN A 99 7.43 2.74 1.68
C GLN A 99 6.11 2.50 0.95
N VAL A 100 4.96 2.58 1.63
CA VAL A 100 3.63 2.48 1.00
C VAL A 100 3.48 3.51 -0.12
N ILE A 101 3.80 4.78 0.14
CA ILE A 101 3.71 5.85 -0.86
C ILE A 101 4.63 5.56 -2.05
N SER A 102 5.89 5.20 -1.80
CA SER A 102 6.84 4.88 -2.86
C SER A 102 6.38 3.69 -3.72
N ASN A 103 5.77 2.67 -3.12
CA ASN A 103 5.25 1.52 -3.84
C ASN A 103 4.04 1.92 -4.70
N ILE A 104 3.13 2.74 -4.18
CA ILE A 104 1.96 3.23 -4.92
C ILE A 104 2.40 4.08 -6.12
N GLU A 105 3.36 4.97 -5.93
CA GLU A 105 3.93 5.79 -7.02
C GLU A 105 4.57 4.90 -8.10
N ALA A 106 5.31 3.86 -7.69
CA ALA A 106 5.88 2.88 -8.62
C ALA A 106 4.80 2.09 -9.36
N CYS A 107 3.74 1.65 -8.68
CA CYS A 107 2.59 0.98 -9.30
C CYS A 107 1.91 1.87 -10.35
N GLN A 108 1.74 3.16 -10.07
CA GLN A 108 1.17 4.10 -11.04
C GLN A 108 2.06 4.24 -12.28
N ALA A 109 3.37 4.35 -12.10
CA ALA A 109 4.33 4.44 -13.20
C ALA A 109 4.37 3.17 -14.07
N ASP A 110 4.39 1.99 -13.44
CA ASP A 110 4.38 0.71 -14.15
C ASP A 110 3.04 0.46 -14.87
N ASN A 111 1.91 0.82 -14.25
CA ASN A 111 0.60 0.70 -14.89
C ASN A 111 0.45 1.62 -16.11
N LEU A 112 0.98 2.85 -16.05
CA LEU A 112 1.04 3.74 -17.22
C LEU A 112 1.93 3.17 -18.33
N THR A 113 3.05 2.55 -17.96
CA THR A 113 3.97 1.90 -18.91
C THR A 113 3.29 0.72 -19.59
N ASN A 114 2.64 -0.16 -18.84
CA ASN A 114 1.93 -1.32 -19.36
C ASN A 114 0.73 -0.91 -20.24
N GLY A 115 -0.01 0.12 -19.84
CA GLY A 115 -1.10 0.69 -20.63
C GLY A 115 -0.65 1.28 -21.97
N GLY A 116 0.62 1.71 -22.10
CA GLY A 116 1.21 2.17 -23.36
C GLY A 116 1.74 1.05 -24.27
N ILE A 117 1.76 -0.21 -23.81
CA ILE A 117 2.20 -1.39 -24.59
C ILE A 117 1.01 -2.03 -25.35
N LEU A 118 -0.23 -1.74 -24.94
CA LEU A 118 -1.48 -2.14 -25.62
C LEU A 118 -1.74 -1.31 -26.89
#